data_AF-A0A6M1SP82-F1
#
_entry.id   AF-A0A6M1SP82-F1
#
_cell.length_a   1.000
_cell.length_b   1.000
_cell.length_c   1.000
_cell.angle_alpha   90.00
_cell.angle_beta   90.00
_cell.angle_gamma   90.00
#
_symmetry.space_group_name_H-M   'P 1'
#
loop_
_entity.id
_entity.type
_entity.pdbx_description
1 polymer ?
#
loop_
_entity_poly.entity_id
_entity_poly.type
_entity_poly.pdbx_seq_one_letter_code
_entity_poly.pdbx_strand_id
1 'polypeptide(L)'
;MPNMSQRLREPLVLTILVLAIAGWLAFLAVWINSSGQSSNLQNQVSTLTSERDSLRGDLTLREQSDGALADVEAELATLQQQRDEAAAALETANTDLDARRSELDTTTQDLATRRSEAGAFEEDLASATAQTEELAARQAALQAEISSSNQQLLDVGTRLEEARRQEETAAASLAKIAEEAAAATASLAETQSELQSSRNELNTAQQELADSSAQTEAARTQVADLHAQSAELEARQAQLQNDVNGYQEQLTILQPQVEELTATLAQRSSELQNVETEIARSVAIPDTETSSTQVGTIYSVGAEGPARGLSLTLNDDETFELRDRINRTVTGSYTLSQDELVLSDASGRLGNATFPMTCPLEQDETGFTIGEAADCPLTGLRFDRVEPETAE
;
A
#
# COMPACT_ATOMS: atom_id res chain seq x y z
N MET A 1 145.91 -195.79 -88.26
CA MET A 1 147.24 -195.45 -87.71
C MET A 1 147.23 -193.97 -87.36
N PRO A 2 147.94 -193.48 -86.32
CA PRO A 2 148.44 -194.11 -85.08
C PRO A 2 147.34 -194.09 -83.97
N ASN A 3 147.42 -194.59 -82.71
CA ASN A 3 148.40 -194.57 -81.59
C ASN A 3 148.51 -193.18 -80.88
N MET A 4 148.62 -193.05 -79.54
CA MET A 4 148.66 -194.02 -78.42
C MET A 4 148.48 -193.33 -77.03
N SER A 5 148.13 -194.10 -75.98
CA SER A 5 148.48 -193.90 -74.53
C SER A 5 147.93 -192.66 -73.77
N GLN A 6 147.92 -192.49 -72.43
CA GLN A 6 147.88 -193.28 -71.14
C GLN A 6 147.73 -192.22 -69.98
N ARG A 7 147.32 -192.43 -68.70
CA ARG A 7 146.77 -193.54 -67.86
C ARG A 7 146.20 -192.97 -66.52
N LEU A 8 145.19 -193.64 -65.93
CA LEU A 8 144.84 -193.78 -64.48
C LEU A 8 144.49 -192.57 -63.55
N ARG A 9 143.43 -192.79 -62.72
CA ARG A 9 143.06 -192.15 -61.40
C ARG A 9 142.69 -190.64 -61.45
N GLU A 10 141.90 -190.04 -60.54
CA GLU A 10 141.29 -190.46 -59.24
C GLU A 10 139.93 -189.71 -59.01
N PRO A 11 139.02 -190.09 -58.07
CA PRO A 11 137.63 -189.57 -58.04
C PRO A 11 137.18 -188.85 -56.74
N LEU A 12 136.67 -187.59 -56.80
CA LEU A 12 135.92 -186.99 -55.67
C LEU A 12 135.04 -185.72 -55.93
N VAL A 13 134.74 -185.32 -57.17
CA VAL A 13 134.24 -183.94 -57.45
C VAL A 13 132.70 -183.78 -57.56
N LEU A 14 131.93 -184.87 -57.67
CA LEU A 14 130.51 -184.81 -58.11
C LEU A 14 129.45 -184.55 -57.02
N THR A 15 129.80 -184.57 -55.73
CA THR A 15 128.82 -184.45 -54.62
C THR A 15 128.51 -183.01 -54.19
N ILE A 16 129.44 -182.07 -54.41
CA ILE A 16 129.32 -180.69 -53.88
C ILE A 16 128.25 -179.87 -54.61
N LEU A 17 128.04 -180.11 -55.91
CA LEU A 17 127.17 -179.29 -56.76
C LEU A 17 125.68 -179.41 -56.40
N VAL A 18 125.24 -180.56 -55.86
CA VAL A 18 123.84 -180.79 -55.48
C VAL A 18 123.46 -180.02 -54.20
N LEU A 19 124.37 -179.94 -53.21
CA LEU A 19 124.10 -179.27 -51.94
C LEU A 19 123.95 -177.74 -52.09
N ALA A 20 124.67 -177.14 -53.04
CA ALA A 20 124.58 -175.69 -53.32
C ALA A 20 123.17 -175.27 -53.78
N ILE A 21 122.50 -176.11 -54.59
CA ILE A 21 121.15 -175.84 -55.11
C ILE A 21 120.10 -175.97 -54.00
N ALA A 22 120.23 -177.00 -53.14
CA ALA A 22 119.33 -177.19 -52.00
C ALA A 22 119.39 -176.03 -51.00
N GLY A 23 120.59 -175.50 -50.72
CA GLY A 23 120.77 -174.36 -49.82
C GLY A 23 120.08 -173.07 -50.30
N TRP A 24 120.09 -172.80 -51.61
CA TRP A 24 119.47 -171.61 -52.19
C TRP A 24 117.92 -171.65 -52.13
N LEU A 25 117.32 -172.82 -52.32
CA LEU A 25 115.87 -172.99 -52.25
C LEU A 25 115.31 -172.82 -50.83
N ALA A 26 116.07 -173.25 -49.80
CA ALA A 26 115.66 -173.09 -48.41
C ALA A 26 115.59 -171.61 -47.97
N PHE A 27 116.55 -170.78 -48.43
CA PHE A 27 116.58 -169.34 -48.12
C PHE A 27 115.37 -168.59 -48.71
N LEU A 28 114.99 -168.90 -49.95
CA LEU A 28 113.84 -168.32 -50.64
C LEU A 28 112.51 -168.59 -49.91
N ALA A 29 112.32 -169.79 -49.35
CA ALA A 29 111.11 -170.15 -48.61
C ALA A 29 110.96 -169.37 -47.29
N VAL A 30 112.06 -169.16 -46.55
CA VAL A 30 112.04 -168.40 -45.29
C VAL A 30 111.76 -166.92 -45.53
N TRP A 31 112.31 -166.34 -46.60
CA TRP A 31 112.09 -164.93 -46.96
C TRP A 31 110.61 -164.63 -47.25
N ILE A 32 109.93 -165.49 -48.01
CA ILE A 32 108.50 -165.35 -48.33
C ILE A 32 107.61 -165.43 -47.08
N ASN A 33 107.95 -166.30 -46.11
CA ASN A 33 107.20 -166.38 -44.85
C ASN A 33 107.50 -165.20 -43.90
N SER A 34 108.74 -164.70 -43.89
CA SER A 34 109.17 -163.57 -43.07
C SER A 34 108.45 -162.27 -43.42
N SER A 35 108.13 -162.03 -44.70
CA SER A 35 107.40 -160.83 -45.14
C SER A 35 105.98 -160.70 -44.57
N GLY A 36 105.34 -161.79 -44.12
CA GLY A 36 103.95 -161.75 -43.63
C GLY A 36 103.76 -161.04 -42.29
N GLN A 37 104.70 -161.18 -41.35
CA GLN A 37 104.53 -160.62 -40.00
C GLN A 37 104.69 -159.10 -39.94
N SER A 38 105.59 -158.54 -40.76
CA SER A 38 105.76 -157.08 -40.88
C SER A 38 104.48 -156.38 -41.32
N SER A 39 103.71 -156.99 -42.23
CA SER A 39 102.45 -156.41 -42.73
C SER A 39 101.38 -156.30 -41.65
N ASN A 40 101.24 -157.29 -40.76
CA ASN A 40 100.25 -157.24 -39.68
C ASN A 40 100.60 -156.14 -38.64
N LEU A 41 101.88 -156.03 -38.27
CA LEU A 41 102.35 -154.95 -37.41
C LEU A 41 102.22 -153.57 -38.06
N GLN A 42 102.51 -153.43 -39.36
CA GLN A 42 102.27 -152.18 -40.10
C GLN A 42 100.78 -151.82 -40.15
N ASN A 43 99.89 -152.79 -40.35
CA ASN A 43 98.45 -152.55 -40.33
C ASN A 43 97.98 -152.10 -38.94
N GLN A 44 98.42 -152.75 -37.84
CA GLN A 44 98.06 -152.32 -36.49
C GLN A 44 98.61 -150.94 -36.12
N VAL A 45 99.87 -150.63 -36.50
CA VAL A 45 100.47 -149.29 -36.32
C VAL A 45 99.76 -148.26 -37.18
N SER A 46 99.28 -148.62 -38.38
CA SER A 46 98.47 -147.75 -39.24
C SER A 46 97.09 -147.48 -38.64
N THR A 47 96.38 -148.51 -38.15
CA THR A 47 95.09 -148.37 -37.47
C THR A 47 95.23 -147.53 -36.21
N LEU A 48 96.17 -147.84 -35.31
CA LEU A 48 96.39 -147.04 -34.09
C LEU A 48 96.89 -145.62 -34.40
N THR A 49 97.56 -145.40 -35.53
CA THR A 49 97.89 -144.05 -36.01
C THR A 49 96.63 -143.32 -36.47
N SER A 50 95.79 -143.95 -37.30
CA SER A 50 94.53 -143.39 -37.77
C SER A 50 93.53 -143.12 -36.64
N GLU A 51 93.48 -143.98 -35.63
CA GLU A 51 92.61 -143.85 -34.46
C GLU A 51 93.11 -142.73 -33.53
N ARG A 52 94.43 -142.65 -33.30
CA ARG A 52 95.06 -141.56 -32.53
C ARG A 52 94.98 -140.21 -33.24
N ASP A 53 95.04 -140.19 -34.57
CA ASP A 53 94.88 -138.96 -35.36
C ASP A 53 93.40 -138.59 -35.55
N SER A 54 92.47 -139.56 -35.53
CA SER A 54 91.02 -139.31 -35.36
C SER A 54 90.73 -138.69 -34.00
N LEU A 55 91.24 -139.27 -32.90
CA LEU A 55 91.07 -138.73 -31.55
C LEU A 55 91.68 -137.34 -31.38
N ARG A 56 92.76 -137.02 -32.10
CA ARG A 56 93.28 -135.64 -32.21
C ARG A 56 92.33 -134.73 -32.97
N GLY A 57 91.72 -135.19 -34.05
CA GLY A 57 90.66 -134.47 -34.77
C GLY A 57 89.44 -134.21 -33.88
N ASP A 58 88.99 -135.22 -33.14
CA ASP A 58 87.87 -135.10 -32.19
C ASP A 58 88.18 -134.13 -31.04
N LEU A 59 89.43 -134.09 -30.57
CA LEU A 59 89.89 -133.12 -29.59
C LEU A 59 89.95 -131.70 -30.16
N THR A 60 90.52 -131.49 -31.35
CA THR A 60 90.54 -130.14 -31.96
C THR A 60 89.15 -129.66 -32.39
N LEU A 61 88.25 -130.57 -32.74
CA LEU A 61 86.83 -130.26 -32.97
C LEU A 61 86.11 -129.87 -31.68
N ARG A 62 86.46 -130.49 -30.54
CA ARG A 62 85.96 -130.07 -29.22
C ARG A 62 86.52 -128.72 -28.79
N GLU A 63 87.83 -128.50 -28.92
CA GLU A 63 88.44 -127.19 -28.67
C GLU A 63 87.81 -126.08 -29.52
N GLN A 64 87.43 -126.39 -30.76
CA GLN A 64 86.67 -125.48 -31.64
C GLN A 64 85.21 -125.30 -31.20
N SER A 65 84.52 -126.35 -30.75
CA SER A 65 83.14 -126.20 -30.22
C SER A 65 83.10 -125.46 -28.88
N ASP A 66 84.11 -125.66 -28.03
CA ASP A 66 84.23 -125.01 -26.72
C ASP A 66 84.57 -123.53 -26.91
N GLY A 67 85.42 -123.19 -27.91
CA GLY A 67 85.65 -121.82 -28.34
C GLY A 67 84.38 -121.16 -28.93
N ALA A 68 83.67 -121.84 -29.82
CA ALA A 68 82.42 -121.34 -30.39
C ALA A 68 81.29 -121.19 -29.35
N LEU A 69 81.27 -122.04 -28.32
CA LEU A 69 80.38 -121.88 -27.16
C LEU A 69 80.76 -120.64 -26.34
N ALA A 70 82.04 -120.39 -26.08
CA ALA A 70 82.50 -119.20 -25.39
C ALA A 70 82.20 -117.90 -26.17
N ASP A 71 82.34 -117.90 -27.50
CA ASP A 71 81.95 -116.79 -28.36
C ASP A 71 80.43 -116.53 -28.29
N VAL A 72 79.61 -117.59 -28.33
CA VAL A 72 78.13 -117.49 -28.19
C VAL A 72 77.71 -117.05 -26.78
N GLU A 73 78.42 -117.46 -25.73
CA GLU A 73 78.20 -116.97 -24.36
C GLU A 73 78.54 -115.49 -24.23
N ALA A 74 79.61 -115.01 -24.89
CA ALA A 74 79.98 -113.60 -24.93
C ALA A 74 79.00 -112.75 -25.77
N GLU A 75 78.51 -113.26 -26.91
CA GLU A 75 77.45 -112.62 -27.69
C GLU A 75 76.15 -112.57 -26.89
N LEU A 76 75.76 -113.66 -26.22
CA LEU A 76 74.57 -113.71 -25.37
C LEU A 76 74.67 -112.73 -24.19
N ALA A 77 75.83 -112.61 -23.52
CA ALA A 77 76.04 -111.63 -22.47
C ALA A 77 75.94 -110.18 -23.01
N THR A 78 76.49 -109.93 -24.20
CA THR A 78 76.41 -108.62 -24.87
C THR A 78 74.97 -108.26 -25.25
N LEU A 79 74.20 -109.21 -25.79
CA LEU A 79 72.78 -109.02 -26.12
C LEU A 79 71.90 -108.88 -24.87
N GLN A 80 72.25 -109.53 -23.76
CA GLN A 80 71.60 -109.32 -22.46
C GLN A 80 71.84 -107.89 -21.95
N GLN A 81 73.09 -107.41 -21.96
CA GLN A 81 73.41 -106.03 -21.60
C GLN A 81 72.66 -105.02 -22.47
N GLN A 82 72.67 -105.18 -23.80
CA GLN A 82 71.95 -104.29 -24.72
C GLN A 82 70.44 -104.29 -24.47
N ARG A 83 69.85 -105.45 -24.13
CA ARG A 83 68.43 -105.55 -23.75
C ARG A 83 68.12 -104.83 -22.44
N ASP A 84 69.01 -104.89 -21.45
CA ASP A 84 68.82 -104.22 -20.17
C ASP A 84 69.03 -102.70 -20.26
N GLU A 85 70.01 -102.25 -21.06
CA GLU A 85 70.18 -100.84 -21.42
C GLU A 85 68.94 -100.30 -22.18
N ALA A 86 68.42 -101.06 -23.15
CA ALA A 86 67.21 -100.69 -23.89
C ALA A 86 65.95 -100.67 -22.99
N ALA A 87 65.85 -101.58 -22.01
CA ALA A 87 64.76 -101.59 -21.04
C ALA A 87 64.79 -100.34 -20.14
N ALA A 88 65.97 -99.99 -19.59
CA ALA A 88 66.14 -98.79 -18.77
C ALA A 88 65.88 -97.49 -19.56
N ALA A 89 66.30 -97.44 -20.84
CA ALA A 89 65.99 -96.32 -21.73
C ALA A 89 64.48 -96.19 -22.00
N LEU A 90 63.77 -97.31 -22.16
CA LEU A 90 62.31 -97.33 -22.36
C LEU A 90 61.54 -96.96 -21.09
N GLU A 91 61.99 -97.39 -19.90
CA GLU A 91 61.43 -96.95 -18.61
C GLU A 91 61.61 -95.45 -18.40
N THR A 92 62.79 -94.92 -18.71
CA THR A 92 63.09 -93.47 -18.68
C THR A 92 62.19 -92.71 -19.67
N ALA A 93 62.07 -93.17 -20.91
CA ALA A 93 61.25 -92.53 -21.93
C ALA A 93 59.76 -92.53 -21.60
N ASN A 94 59.24 -93.59 -20.97
CA ASN A 94 57.86 -93.61 -20.47
C ASN A 94 57.65 -92.61 -19.33
N THR A 95 58.61 -92.52 -18.40
CA THR A 95 58.57 -91.57 -17.27
C THR A 95 58.56 -90.12 -17.76
N ASP A 96 59.43 -89.78 -18.73
CA ASP A 96 59.44 -88.47 -19.39
C ASP A 96 58.12 -88.19 -20.12
N LEU A 97 57.56 -89.19 -20.81
CA LEU A 97 56.31 -89.04 -21.57
C LEU A 97 55.11 -88.77 -20.65
N ASP A 98 55.01 -89.46 -19.52
CA ASP A 98 53.97 -89.21 -18.52
C ASP A 98 54.15 -87.86 -17.79
N ALA A 99 55.40 -87.44 -17.55
CA ALA A 99 55.67 -86.08 -17.06
C ALA A 99 55.20 -85.00 -18.07
N ARG A 100 55.47 -85.19 -19.38
CA ARG A 100 55.01 -84.27 -20.43
C ARG A 100 53.49 -84.30 -20.64
N ARG A 101 52.81 -85.42 -20.40
CA ARG A 101 51.33 -85.47 -20.35
C ARG A 101 50.80 -84.57 -19.23
N SER A 102 51.32 -84.72 -18.01
CA SER A 102 50.93 -83.91 -16.86
C SER A 102 51.17 -82.40 -17.06
N GLU A 103 52.30 -82.03 -17.69
CA GLU A 103 52.61 -80.64 -18.06
C GLU A 103 51.63 -80.09 -19.11
N LEU A 104 51.25 -80.91 -20.11
CA LEU A 104 50.29 -80.53 -21.16
C LEU A 104 48.86 -80.38 -20.61
N ASP A 105 48.42 -81.29 -19.73
CA ASP A 105 47.11 -81.20 -19.08
C ASP A 105 47.03 -79.95 -18.19
N THR A 106 48.08 -79.68 -17.40
CA THR A 106 48.21 -78.46 -16.59
C THR A 106 48.15 -77.20 -17.46
N THR A 107 48.94 -77.15 -18.53
CA THR A 107 48.97 -76.02 -19.48
C THR A 107 47.61 -75.83 -20.16
N THR A 108 46.87 -76.92 -20.42
CA THR A 108 45.53 -76.87 -21.00
C THR A 108 44.50 -76.30 -20.02
N GLN A 109 44.60 -76.66 -18.73
CA GLN A 109 43.77 -76.10 -17.66
C GLN A 109 44.05 -74.60 -17.42
N ASP A 110 45.32 -74.20 -17.40
CA ASP A 110 45.70 -72.78 -17.31
C ASP A 110 45.18 -71.98 -18.50
N LEU A 111 45.32 -72.51 -19.72
CA LEU A 111 44.84 -71.86 -20.94
C LEU A 111 43.30 -71.76 -20.98
N ALA A 112 42.58 -72.75 -20.45
CA ALA A 112 41.12 -72.67 -20.27
C ALA A 112 40.74 -71.59 -19.25
N THR A 113 41.46 -71.51 -18.13
CA THR A 113 41.26 -70.51 -17.07
C THR A 113 41.50 -69.09 -17.60
N ARG A 114 42.62 -68.85 -18.28
CA ARG A 114 42.96 -67.56 -18.91
C ARG A 114 41.94 -67.11 -19.96
N ARG A 115 41.32 -68.04 -20.70
CA ARG A 115 40.21 -67.72 -21.63
C ARG A 115 38.95 -67.29 -20.88
N SER A 116 38.63 -67.91 -19.74
CA SER A 116 37.50 -67.50 -18.91
C SER A 116 37.70 -66.14 -18.27
N GLU A 117 38.93 -65.84 -17.80
CA GLU A 117 39.29 -64.51 -17.29
C GLU A 117 39.20 -63.44 -18.39
N ALA A 118 39.71 -63.73 -19.60
CA ALA A 118 39.62 -62.80 -20.74
C ALA A 118 38.18 -62.46 -21.11
N GLY A 119 37.30 -63.47 -21.18
CA GLY A 119 35.87 -63.24 -21.44
C GLY A 119 35.18 -62.37 -20.38
N ALA A 120 35.51 -62.59 -19.09
CA ALA A 120 34.99 -61.75 -18.01
C ALA A 120 35.48 -60.29 -18.13
N PHE A 121 36.75 -60.06 -18.50
CA PHE A 121 37.26 -58.71 -18.75
C PHE A 121 36.65 -58.05 -19.98
N GLU A 122 36.27 -58.80 -21.02
CA GLU A 122 35.53 -58.28 -22.18
C GLU A 122 34.09 -57.86 -21.79
N GLU A 123 33.41 -58.63 -20.95
CA GLU A 123 32.09 -58.28 -20.39
C GLU A 123 32.16 -57.05 -19.47
N ASP A 124 33.14 -56.98 -18.57
CA ASP A 124 33.38 -55.82 -17.70
C ASP A 124 33.69 -54.55 -18.52
N LEU A 125 34.51 -54.66 -19.58
CA LEU A 125 34.85 -53.53 -20.46
C LEU A 125 33.63 -53.04 -21.25
N ALA A 126 32.79 -53.94 -21.75
CA ALA A 126 31.53 -53.59 -22.40
C ALA A 126 30.57 -52.88 -21.42
N SER A 127 30.44 -53.40 -20.20
CA SER A 127 29.64 -52.81 -19.13
C SER A 127 30.13 -51.41 -18.73
N ALA A 128 31.45 -51.24 -18.56
CA ALA A 128 32.06 -49.95 -18.25
C ALA A 128 31.88 -48.94 -19.40
N THR A 129 31.97 -49.38 -20.65
CA THR A 129 31.75 -48.52 -21.83
C THR A 129 30.29 -48.03 -21.89
N ALA A 130 29.32 -48.93 -21.71
CA ALA A 130 27.90 -48.53 -21.68
C ALA A 130 27.60 -47.53 -20.53
N GLN A 131 28.24 -47.70 -19.36
CA GLN A 131 28.11 -46.76 -18.25
C GLN A 131 28.74 -45.39 -18.55
N THR A 132 29.88 -45.31 -19.24
CA THR A 132 30.47 -44.02 -19.63
C THR A 132 29.66 -43.31 -20.71
N GLU A 133 29.08 -44.04 -21.66
CA GLU A 133 28.14 -43.49 -22.65
C GLU A 133 26.87 -42.94 -21.98
N GLU A 134 26.28 -43.67 -21.02
CA GLU A 134 25.12 -43.19 -20.28
C GLU A 134 25.45 -41.94 -19.45
N LEU A 135 26.60 -41.91 -18.75
CA LEU A 135 27.03 -40.75 -17.98
C LEU A 135 27.29 -39.53 -18.87
N ALA A 136 27.87 -39.72 -20.06
CA ALA A 136 28.05 -38.64 -21.05
C ALA A 136 26.70 -38.11 -21.57
N ALA A 137 25.74 -38.99 -21.87
CA ALA A 137 24.40 -38.60 -22.29
C ALA A 137 23.65 -37.83 -21.18
N ARG A 138 23.72 -38.30 -19.92
CA ARG A 138 23.18 -37.60 -18.74
C ARG A 138 23.84 -36.23 -18.54
N GLN A 139 25.16 -36.12 -18.72
CA GLN A 139 25.88 -34.85 -18.63
C GLN A 139 25.44 -33.85 -19.71
N ALA A 140 25.28 -34.30 -20.96
CA ALA A 140 24.81 -33.47 -22.07
C ALA A 140 23.36 -32.97 -21.84
N ALA A 141 22.49 -33.84 -21.32
CA ALA A 141 21.12 -33.47 -20.97
C ALA A 141 21.07 -32.39 -19.87
N LEU A 142 21.85 -32.55 -18.79
CA LEU A 142 21.95 -31.56 -17.72
C LEU A 142 22.53 -30.22 -18.19
N GLN A 143 23.50 -30.23 -19.11
CA GLN A 143 24.03 -29.00 -19.71
C GLN A 143 22.98 -28.27 -20.55
N ALA A 144 22.15 -29.01 -21.31
CA ALA A 144 21.04 -28.43 -22.07
C ALA A 144 19.94 -27.86 -21.15
N GLU A 145 19.61 -28.56 -20.05
CA GLU A 145 18.66 -28.09 -19.04
C GLU A 145 19.15 -26.81 -18.34
N ILE A 146 20.41 -26.76 -17.92
CA ILE A 146 21.04 -25.56 -17.34
C ILE A 146 21.03 -24.39 -18.34
N SER A 147 21.31 -24.65 -19.62
CA SER A 147 21.26 -23.62 -20.68
C SER A 147 19.84 -23.06 -20.85
N SER A 148 18.83 -23.94 -20.92
CA SER A 148 17.41 -23.56 -20.99
C SER A 148 16.95 -22.76 -19.76
N SER A 149 17.33 -23.22 -18.55
CA SER A 149 17.02 -22.54 -17.29
C SER A 149 17.64 -21.13 -17.23
N ASN A 150 18.90 -20.97 -17.66
CA ASN A 150 19.53 -19.65 -17.76
C ASN A 150 18.82 -18.73 -18.77
N GLN A 151 18.34 -19.25 -19.90
CA GLN A 151 17.55 -18.46 -20.85
C GLN A 151 16.20 -18.03 -20.27
N GLN A 152 15.52 -18.90 -19.50
CA GLN A 152 14.28 -18.56 -18.81
C GLN A 152 14.49 -17.51 -17.71
N LEU A 153 15.59 -17.60 -16.95
CA LEU A 153 15.95 -16.59 -15.96
C LEU A 153 16.25 -15.22 -16.59
N LEU A 154 16.85 -15.19 -17.78
CA LEU A 154 17.06 -13.94 -18.54
C LEU A 154 15.74 -13.35 -19.06
N ASP A 155 14.83 -14.15 -19.63
CA ASP A 155 13.48 -13.71 -20.04
C ASP A 155 12.70 -13.11 -18.86
N VAL A 156 12.66 -13.82 -17.72
CA VAL A 156 12.01 -13.35 -16.49
C VAL A 156 12.67 -12.07 -15.97
N GLY A 157 13.99 -11.94 -16.08
CA GLY A 157 14.74 -10.72 -15.75
C GLY A 157 14.29 -9.52 -16.59
N THR A 158 14.35 -9.63 -17.92
CA THR A 158 13.93 -8.56 -18.84
C THR A 158 12.46 -8.19 -18.66
N ARG A 159 11.58 -9.17 -18.42
CA ARG A 159 10.15 -8.93 -18.17
C ARG A 159 9.90 -8.24 -16.83
N LEU A 160 10.71 -8.51 -15.80
CA LEU A 160 10.65 -7.81 -14.51
C LEU A 160 11.15 -6.36 -14.61
N GLU A 161 12.20 -6.12 -15.41
CA GLU A 161 12.69 -4.77 -15.69
C GLU A 161 11.65 -3.94 -16.45
N GLU A 162 11.04 -4.50 -17.50
CA GLU A 162 9.97 -3.82 -18.25
C GLU A 162 8.73 -3.57 -17.37
N ALA A 163 8.31 -4.53 -16.55
CA ALA A 163 7.20 -4.34 -15.61
C ALA A 163 7.46 -3.19 -14.62
N ARG A 164 8.70 -3.04 -14.12
CA ARG A 164 9.08 -1.90 -13.26
C ARG A 164 9.04 -0.56 -13.99
N ARG A 165 9.50 -0.50 -15.25
CA ARG A 165 9.40 0.72 -16.07
C ARG A 165 7.93 1.12 -16.31
N GLN A 166 7.05 0.14 -16.48
CA GLN A 166 5.61 0.37 -16.60
C GLN A 166 4.99 0.83 -15.27
N GLU A 167 5.42 0.28 -14.13
CA GLU A 167 5.01 0.72 -12.78
C GLU A 167 5.45 2.16 -12.50
N GLU A 168 6.72 2.51 -12.76
CA GLU A 168 7.25 3.88 -12.66
C GLU A 168 6.45 4.87 -13.53
N THR A 169 6.15 4.49 -14.77
CA THR A 169 5.36 5.30 -15.71
C THR A 169 3.91 5.48 -15.24
N ALA A 170 3.29 4.42 -14.72
CA ALA A 170 1.94 4.48 -14.16
C ALA A 170 1.87 5.34 -12.89
N ALA A 171 2.87 5.23 -12.00
CA ALA A 171 2.98 6.06 -10.80
C ALA A 171 3.16 7.55 -11.14
N ALA A 172 4.01 7.88 -12.11
CA ALA A 172 4.17 9.25 -12.61
C ALA A 172 2.88 9.80 -13.25
N SER A 173 2.15 8.98 -14.02
CA SER A 173 0.85 9.36 -14.58
C SER A 173 -0.20 9.59 -13.49
N LEU A 174 -0.24 8.74 -12.45
CA LEU A 174 -1.17 8.87 -11.34
C LEU A 174 -0.89 10.14 -10.52
N ALA A 175 0.39 10.47 -10.28
CA ALA A 175 0.78 11.70 -9.60
C ALA A 175 0.32 12.95 -10.38
N LYS A 176 0.51 12.97 -11.70
CA LYS A 176 0.03 14.05 -12.57
C LYS A 176 -1.50 14.19 -12.57
N ILE A 177 -2.24 13.08 -12.59
CA ILE A 177 -3.71 13.09 -12.49
C ILE A 177 -4.17 13.63 -11.14
N ALA A 178 -3.45 13.32 -10.04
CA ALA A 178 -3.75 13.86 -8.72
C ALA A 178 -3.48 15.37 -8.62
N GLU A 179 -2.41 15.87 -9.25
CA GLU A 179 -2.10 17.30 -9.37
C GLU A 179 -3.16 18.04 -10.19
N GLU A 180 -3.56 17.50 -11.35
CA GLU A 180 -4.62 18.04 -12.20
C GLU A 180 -5.97 18.08 -11.47
N ALA A 181 -6.32 17.04 -10.71
CA ALA A 181 -7.53 16.98 -9.91
C ALA A 181 -7.51 18.00 -8.75
N ALA A 182 -6.36 18.21 -8.10
CA ALA A 182 -6.20 19.22 -7.05
C ALA A 182 -6.35 20.64 -7.62
N ALA A 183 -5.72 20.93 -8.75
CA ALA A 183 -5.84 22.22 -9.45
C ALA A 183 -7.28 22.50 -9.90
N ALA A 184 -7.96 21.51 -10.48
CA ALA A 184 -9.37 21.62 -10.86
C ALA A 184 -10.29 21.85 -9.64
N THR A 185 -10.00 21.21 -8.51
CA THR A 185 -10.75 21.42 -7.26
C THR A 185 -10.55 22.83 -6.71
N ALA A 186 -9.33 23.37 -6.75
CA ALA A 186 -9.04 24.74 -6.34
C ALA A 186 -9.78 25.78 -7.22
N SER A 187 -9.72 25.62 -8.55
CA SER A 187 -10.42 26.50 -9.50
C SER A 187 -11.95 26.41 -9.36
N LEU A 188 -12.49 25.24 -9.00
CA LEU A 188 -13.92 25.09 -8.69
C LEU A 188 -14.31 25.84 -7.40
N ALA A 189 -13.45 25.85 -6.38
CA ALA A 189 -13.70 26.62 -5.15
C ALA A 189 -13.60 28.14 -5.39
N GLU A 190 -12.64 28.57 -6.20
CA GLU A 190 -12.46 29.97 -6.61
C GLU A 190 -13.68 30.49 -7.38
N THR A 191 -14.10 29.79 -8.45
CA THR A 191 -15.29 30.17 -9.25
C THR A 191 -16.61 30.10 -8.46
N GLN A 192 -16.72 29.24 -7.44
CA GLN A 192 -17.85 29.26 -6.50
C GLN A 192 -17.84 30.50 -5.60
N SER A 193 -16.65 30.96 -5.17
CA SER A 193 -16.47 32.19 -4.38
C SER A 193 -16.84 33.43 -5.21
N GLU A 194 -16.33 33.52 -6.44
CA GLU A 194 -16.68 34.58 -7.41
C GLU A 194 -18.19 34.64 -7.66
N LEU A 195 -18.83 33.49 -7.94
CA LEU A 195 -20.26 33.39 -8.15
C LEU A 195 -21.07 33.86 -6.93
N GLN A 196 -20.57 33.63 -5.71
CA GLN A 196 -21.22 34.13 -4.50
C GLN A 196 -21.02 35.65 -4.31
N SER A 197 -19.87 36.20 -4.70
CA SER A 197 -19.64 37.65 -4.70
C SER A 197 -20.60 38.34 -5.68
N SER A 198 -20.64 37.91 -6.95
CA SER A 198 -21.53 38.50 -7.96
C SER A 198 -23.02 38.34 -7.64
N ARG A 199 -23.41 37.32 -6.86
CA ARG A 199 -24.78 37.20 -6.31
C ARG A 199 -25.05 38.22 -5.21
N ASN A 200 -24.09 38.49 -4.33
CA ASN A 200 -24.23 39.51 -3.30
C ASN A 200 -24.30 40.91 -3.95
N GLU A 201 -23.41 41.20 -4.90
CA GLU A 201 -23.39 42.44 -5.70
C GLU A 201 -24.72 42.66 -6.45
N LEU A 202 -25.26 41.62 -7.09
CA LEU A 202 -26.56 41.67 -7.76
C LEU A 202 -27.71 41.96 -6.79
N ASN A 203 -27.70 41.39 -5.58
CA ASN A 203 -28.70 41.69 -4.56
C ASN A 203 -28.61 43.15 -4.07
N THR A 204 -27.39 43.67 -3.87
CA THR A 204 -27.17 45.09 -3.51
C THR A 204 -27.68 46.01 -4.63
N ALA A 205 -27.33 45.75 -5.89
CA ALA A 205 -27.80 46.55 -7.03
C ALA A 205 -29.33 46.52 -7.20
N GLN A 206 -30.00 45.41 -6.84
CA GLN A 206 -31.47 45.34 -6.81
C GLN A 206 -32.08 46.16 -5.67
N GLN A 207 -31.42 46.24 -4.51
CA GLN A 207 -31.86 47.11 -3.39
C GLN A 207 -31.68 48.59 -3.75
N GLU A 208 -30.52 48.98 -4.27
CA GLU A 208 -30.25 50.35 -4.74
C GLU A 208 -31.25 50.80 -5.83
N LEU A 209 -31.62 49.90 -6.75
CA LEU A 209 -32.64 50.18 -7.77
C LEU A 209 -34.04 50.34 -7.17
N ALA A 210 -34.40 49.54 -6.17
CA ALA A 210 -35.68 49.67 -5.46
C ALA A 210 -35.76 50.98 -4.67
N ASP A 211 -34.71 51.33 -3.94
CA ASP A 211 -34.61 52.59 -3.18
C ASP A 211 -34.62 53.81 -4.11
N SER A 212 -33.93 53.75 -5.26
CA SER A 212 -33.95 54.80 -6.28
C SER A 212 -35.35 54.98 -6.88
N SER A 213 -36.08 53.89 -7.13
CA SER A 213 -37.48 53.92 -7.57
C SER A 213 -38.40 54.55 -6.52
N ALA A 214 -38.24 54.18 -5.24
CA ALA A 214 -39.01 54.75 -4.13
C ALA A 214 -38.74 56.26 -3.93
N GLN A 215 -37.47 56.68 -4.01
CA GLN A 215 -37.08 58.09 -3.98
C GLN A 215 -37.68 58.88 -5.17
N THR A 216 -37.70 58.26 -6.36
CA THR A 216 -38.30 58.87 -7.56
C THR A 216 -39.81 59.10 -7.38
N GLU A 217 -40.53 58.15 -6.79
CA GLU A 217 -41.97 58.30 -6.54
C GLU A 217 -42.26 59.30 -5.41
N ALA A 218 -41.47 59.30 -4.33
CA ALA A 218 -41.56 60.32 -3.29
C ALA A 218 -41.32 61.74 -3.84
N ALA A 219 -40.35 61.91 -4.74
CA ALA A 219 -40.08 63.18 -5.41
C ALA A 219 -41.23 63.61 -6.34
N ARG A 220 -41.87 62.67 -7.07
CA ARG A 220 -43.09 62.96 -7.86
C ARG A 220 -44.24 63.46 -6.98
N THR A 221 -44.47 62.81 -5.84
CA THR A 221 -45.49 63.23 -4.86
C THR A 221 -45.21 64.65 -4.35
N GLN A 222 -43.97 64.95 -3.94
CA GLN A 222 -43.58 66.30 -3.50
C GLN A 222 -43.79 67.36 -4.60
N VAL A 223 -43.49 67.05 -5.86
CA VAL A 223 -43.73 67.96 -7.00
C VAL A 223 -45.24 68.20 -7.19
N ALA A 224 -46.08 67.18 -7.04
CA ALA A 224 -47.53 67.33 -7.11
C ALA A 224 -48.09 68.18 -5.94
N ASP A 225 -47.62 67.94 -4.72
CA ASP A 225 -48.02 68.70 -3.53
C ASP A 225 -47.60 70.18 -3.62
N LEU A 226 -46.41 70.46 -4.17
CA LEU A 226 -45.94 71.84 -4.41
C LEU A 226 -46.76 72.54 -5.50
N HIS A 227 -47.14 71.81 -6.57
CA HIS A 227 -48.00 72.35 -7.61
C HIS A 227 -49.43 72.64 -7.09
N ALA A 228 -49.96 71.80 -6.19
CA ALA A 228 -51.23 72.05 -5.52
C ALA A 228 -51.17 73.29 -4.60
N GLN A 229 -50.07 73.45 -3.85
CA GLN A 229 -49.83 74.63 -3.03
C GLN A 229 -49.69 75.92 -3.85
N SER A 230 -49.08 75.89 -5.03
CA SER A 230 -49.04 77.05 -5.95
C SER A 230 -50.45 77.47 -6.37
N ALA A 231 -51.28 76.52 -6.81
CA ALA A 231 -52.65 76.79 -7.24
C ALA A 231 -53.53 77.35 -6.09
N GLU A 232 -53.36 76.85 -4.86
CA GLU A 232 -54.03 77.39 -3.66
C GLU A 232 -53.57 78.82 -3.33
N LEU A 233 -52.27 79.13 -3.47
CA LEU A 233 -51.74 80.48 -3.27
C LEU A 233 -52.20 81.46 -4.36
N GLU A 234 -52.26 81.02 -5.62
CA GLU A 234 -52.82 81.78 -6.74
C GLU A 234 -54.32 82.06 -6.54
N ALA A 235 -55.09 81.07 -6.07
CA ALA A 235 -56.50 81.25 -5.73
C ALA A 235 -56.70 82.25 -4.58
N ARG A 236 -55.89 82.16 -3.51
CA ARG A 236 -55.90 83.14 -2.41
C ARG A 236 -55.47 84.54 -2.87
N GLN A 237 -54.50 84.66 -3.77
CA GLN A 237 -54.09 85.93 -4.34
C GLN A 237 -55.25 86.57 -5.12
N ALA A 238 -55.94 85.80 -5.95
CA ALA A 238 -57.12 86.26 -6.68
C ALA A 238 -58.27 86.66 -5.73
N GLN A 239 -58.51 85.90 -4.66
CA GLN A 239 -59.50 86.27 -3.64
C GLN A 239 -59.11 87.58 -2.94
N LEU A 240 -57.88 87.68 -2.39
CA LEU A 240 -57.42 88.88 -1.71
C LEU A 240 -57.45 90.12 -2.61
N GLN A 241 -57.21 89.96 -3.92
CA GLN A 241 -57.32 91.05 -4.87
C GLN A 241 -58.78 91.47 -5.13
N ASN A 242 -59.73 90.52 -5.15
CA ASN A 242 -61.17 90.83 -5.17
C ASN A 242 -61.62 91.49 -3.87
N ASP A 243 -61.16 91.01 -2.70
CA ASP A 243 -61.47 91.61 -1.39
C ASP A 243 -60.95 93.05 -1.32
N VAL A 244 -59.71 93.30 -1.76
CA VAL A 244 -59.12 94.67 -1.85
C VAL A 244 -59.92 95.56 -2.80
N ASN A 245 -60.33 95.07 -3.97
CA ASN A 245 -61.19 95.83 -4.88
C ASN A 245 -62.54 96.16 -4.22
N GLY A 246 -63.17 95.20 -3.54
CA GLY A 246 -64.42 95.39 -2.80
C GLY A 246 -64.30 96.34 -1.61
N TYR A 247 -63.15 96.38 -0.92
CA TYR A 247 -62.87 97.39 0.11
C TYR A 247 -62.62 98.78 -0.49
N GLN A 248 -61.99 98.89 -1.67
CA GLN A 248 -61.84 100.16 -2.38
C GLN A 248 -63.19 100.71 -2.87
N GLU A 249 -64.09 99.84 -3.35
CA GLU A 249 -65.46 100.21 -3.72
C GLU A 249 -66.27 100.64 -2.49
N GLN A 250 -66.19 99.89 -1.38
CA GLN A 250 -66.79 100.29 -0.10
C GLN A 250 -66.25 101.63 0.41
N LEU A 251 -64.94 101.89 0.32
CA LEU A 251 -64.36 103.20 0.66
C LEU A 251 -64.91 104.31 -0.24
N THR A 252 -65.04 104.05 -1.55
CA THR A 252 -65.62 105.00 -2.52
C THR A 252 -67.10 105.31 -2.22
N ILE A 253 -67.83 104.35 -1.65
CA ILE A 253 -69.24 104.49 -1.22
C ILE A 253 -69.36 105.15 0.16
N LEU A 254 -68.46 104.84 1.10
CA LEU A 254 -68.48 105.34 2.47
C LEU A 254 -67.87 106.75 2.61
N GLN A 255 -66.88 107.10 1.80
CA GLN A 255 -66.24 108.42 1.84
C GLN A 255 -67.24 109.58 1.67
N PRO A 256 -68.13 109.61 0.65
CA PRO A 256 -69.15 110.65 0.56
C PRO A 256 -70.20 110.55 1.69
N GLN A 257 -70.50 109.37 2.24
CA GLN A 257 -71.38 109.24 3.40
C GLN A 257 -70.75 109.78 4.69
N VAL A 258 -69.43 109.67 4.85
CA VAL A 258 -68.68 110.25 5.97
C VAL A 258 -68.55 111.76 5.79
N GLU A 259 -68.38 112.26 4.57
CA GLU A 259 -68.45 113.70 4.27
C GLU A 259 -69.87 114.25 4.52
N GLU A 260 -70.93 113.56 4.11
CA GLU A 260 -72.33 113.91 4.37
C GLU A 260 -72.67 113.85 5.86
N LEU A 261 -72.22 112.83 6.59
CA LEU A 261 -72.35 112.75 8.04
C LEU A 261 -71.56 113.87 8.73
N THR A 262 -70.37 114.21 8.26
CA THR A 262 -69.57 115.30 8.83
C THR A 262 -70.21 116.66 8.56
N ALA A 263 -70.77 116.88 7.38
CA ALA A 263 -71.54 118.07 7.05
C ALA A 263 -72.84 118.16 7.86
N THR A 264 -73.56 117.04 8.00
CA THR A 264 -74.78 116.92 8.83
C THR A 264 -74.47 117.14 10.31
N LEU A 265 -73.32 116.66 10.81
CA LEU A 265 -72.89 116.82 12.20
C LEU A 265 -72.35 118.23 12.46
N ALA A 266 -71.72 118.88 11.48
CA ALA A 266 -71.40 120.31 11.53
C ALA A 266 -72.66 121.19 11.52
N GLN A 267 -73.65 120.86 10.69
CA GLN A 267 -74.97 121.49 10.72
C GLN A 267 -75.65 121.26 12.07
N ARG A 268 -75.69 120.02 12.56
CA ARG A 268 -76.27 119.67 13.88
C ARG A 268 -75.53 120.30 15.05
N SER A 269 -74.22 120.54 14.93
CA SER A 269 -73.44 121.31 15.89
C SER A 269 -73.83 122.79 15.88
N SER A 270 -74.09 123.38 14.71
CA SER A 270 -74.66 124.73 14.61
C SER A 270 -76.10 124.80 15.14
N GLU A 271 -76.94 123.81 14.84
CA GLU A 271 -78.29 123.66 15.41
C GLU A 271 -78.23 123.51 16.94
N LEU A 272 -77.32 122.68 17.47
CA LEU A 272 -77.10 122.53 18.92
C LEU A 272 -76.58 123.81 19.55
N GLN A 273 -75.64 124.53 18.94
CA GLN A 273 -75.14 125.81 19.47
C GLN A 273 -76.24 126.89 19.53
N ASN A 274 -77.18 126.87 18.57
CA ASN A 274 -78.40 127.68 18.64
C ASN A 274 -79.35 127.21 19.77
N VAL A 275 -79.52 125.89 19.95
CA VAL A 275 -80.37 125.30 21.00
C VAL A 275 -79.79 125.44 22.41
N GLU A 276 -78.48 125.39 22.59
CA GLU A 276 -77.79 125.70 23.86
C GLU A 276 -77.95 127.18 24.22
N THR A 277 -77.95 128.07 23.23
CA THR A 277 -78.27 129.49 23.41
C THR A 277 -79.74 129.71 23.86
N GLU A 278 -80.64 128.82 23.46
CA GLU A 278 -82.05 128.81 23.91
C GLU A 278 -82.18 128.22 25.34
N ILE A 279 -81.57 127.06 25.59
CA ILE A 279 -81.62 126.31 26.87
C ILE A 279 -80.91 127.05 28.01
N ALA A 280 -79.90 127.88 27.72
CA ALA A 280 -79.23 128.73 28.72
C ALA A 280 -80.16 129.74 29.43
N ARG A 281 -81.43 129.86 29.02
CA ARG A 281 -82.47 130.64 29.73
C ARG A 281 -83.30 129.85 30.75
N SER A 282 -83.14 128.54 30.88
CA SER A 282 -83.96 127.70 31.77
C SER A 282 -83.16 126.63 32.54
N VAL A 283 -82.90 126.94 33.82
CA VAL A 283 -82.77 126.03 34.99
C VAL A 283 -82.48 124.55 34.65
N ALA A 284 -81.24 124.04 34.69
CA ALA A 284 -80.27 123.92 35.80
C ALA A 284 -80.54 122.79 36.82
N ILE A 285 -79.44 122.06 37.12
CA ILE A 285 -79.20 121.09 38.21
C ILE A 285 -79.70 119.63 37.96
N PRO A 286 -78.92 118.60 38.37
CA PRO A 286 -79.09 117.21 37.90
C PRO A 286 -79.50 116.25 39.04
N ASP A 287 -79.54 114.93 38.76
CA ASP A 287 -78.62 113.92 39.32
C ASP A 287 -78.92 112.54 38.68
N THR A 288 -77.99 111.62 38.40
CA THR A 288 -76.92 110.98 39.20
C THR A 288 -77.46 109.92 40.17
N GLU A 289 -77.14 108.64 39.91
CA GLU A 289 -76.53 107.63 40.82
C GLU A 289 -76.65 106.24 40.14
N THR A 290 -75.64 105.36 40.04
CA THR A 290 -74.53 104.94 40.92
C THR A 290 -74.94 103.86 41.93
N SER A 291 -74.44 102.63 41.72
CA SER A 291 -74.20 101.59 42.75
C SER A 291 -73.60 100.33 42.10
N SER A 292 -72.77 99.51 42.74
CA SER A 292 -71.81 99.75 43.85
C SER A 292 -70.99 98.48 44.03
N THR A 293 -69.66 98.57 44.18
CA THR A 293 -68.79 97.41 44.43
C THR A 293 -68.75 97.08 45.93
N GLN A 294 -68.68 95.80 46.28
CA GLN A 294 -68.32 95.34 47.63
C GLN A 294 -67.28 94.21 47.52
N VAL A 295 -66.42 94.06 48.54
CA VAL A 295 -65.14 93.35 48.47
C VAL A 295 -65.07 92.30 49.59
N GLY A 296 -64.71 91.06 49.26
CA GLY A 296 -64.47 89.97 50.21
C GLY A 296 -62.99 89.82 50.63
N THR A 297 -62.71 88.90 51.56
CA THR A 297 -61.36 88.72 52.13
C THR A 297 -60.50 87.82 51.23
N ILE A 298 -59.33 88.30 50.82
CA ILE A 298 -58.43 87.58 49.91
C ILE A 298 -57.33 86.84 50.69
N TYR A 299 -57.12 85.57 50.35
CA TYR A 299 -56.00 84.74 50.79
C TYR A 299 -55.14 84.33 49.60
N SER A 300 -53.83 84.18 49.78
CA SER A 300 -52.92 83.82 48.68
C SER A 300 -51.83 82.84 49.10
N VAL A 301 -51.35 82.03 48.16
CA VAL A 301 -50.31 81.02 48.41
C VAL A 301 -48.91 81.64 48.28
N GLY A 302 -48.25 81.89 49.41
CA GLY A 302 -46.94 82.54 49.47
C GLY A 302 -45.73 81.68 49.07
N ALA A 303 -45.89 80.35 49.00
CA ALA A 303 -44.78 79.40 48.80
C ALA A 303 -44.33 79.23 47.33
N GLU A 304 -43.04 78.96 47.12
CA GLU A 304 -42.50 78.64 45.79
C GLU A 304 -42.82 77.18 45.40
N GLY A 305 -43.77 77.00 44.49
CA GLY A 305 -44.18 75.69 43.97
C GLY A 305 -45.10 75.78 42.76
N PRO A 306 -45.63 74.64 42.25
CA PRO A 306 -46.50 74.61 41.07
C PRO A 306 -47.83 75.36 41.24
N ALA A 307 -48.25 75.64 42.47
CA ALA A 307 -49.44 76.41 42.84
C ALA A 307 -49.17 77.93 43.05
N ARG A 308 -47.94 78.41 42.84
CA ARG A 308 -47.60 79.84 43.00
C ARG A 308 -48.47 80.71 42.08
N GLY A 309 -49.14 81.70 42.67
CA GLY A 309 -50.14 82.53 41.97
C GLY A 309 -51.56 81.96 41.97
N LEU A 310 -51.87 81.04 42.90
CA LEU A 310 -53.25 80.69 43.28
C LEU A 310 -53.72 81.65 44.39
N SER A 311 -54.92 82.21 44.25
CA SER A 311 -55.59 83.03 45.26
C SER A 311 -56.97 82.47 45.57
N LEU A 312 -57.37 82.52 46.84
CA LEU A 312 -58.69 82.13 47.33
C LEU A 312 -59.33 83.33 48.04
N THR A 313 -60.34 83.93 47.43
CA THR A 313 -61.21 84.91 48.10
C THR A 313 -62.31 84.16 48.84
N LEU A 314 -62.53 84.50 50.11
CA LEU A 314 -63.70 84.07 50.89
C LEU A 314 -64.54 85.33 51.17
N ASN A 315 -65.79 85.30 50.71
CA ASN A 315 -66.73 86.41 50.83
C ASN A 315 -67.62 86.22 52.07
N ASP A 316 -68.10 87.32 52.65
CA ASP A 316 -68.95 87.29 53.85
C ASP A 316 -70.37 86.71 53.59
N ASP A 317 -70.70 86.37 52.34
CA ASP A 317 -71.96 85.74 51.90
C ASP A 317 -71.87 84.21 51.75
N GLU A 318 -70.87 83.58 52.39
CA GLU A 318 -70.56 82.14 52.32
C GLU A 318 -70.15 81.65 50.92
N THR A 319 -69.82 82.55 49.99
CA THR A 319 -69.25 82.20 48.68
C THR A 319 -67.73 82.31 48.64
N PHE A 320 -67.09 81.49 47.80
CA PHE A 320 -65.66 81.57 47.51
C PHE A 320 -65.38 81.91 46.05
N GLU A 321 -64.22 82.53 45.80
CA GLU A 321 -63.59 82.61 44.48
C GLU A 321 -62.17 82.02 44.52
N LEU A 322 -61.95 80.87 43.88
CA LEU A 322 -60.61 80.31 43.67
C LEU A 322 -60.12 80.67 42.27
N ARG A 323 -59.00 81.40 42.18
CA ARG A 323 -58.44 81.91 40.92
C ARG A 323 -56.98 81.49 40.72
N ASP A 324 -56.64 81.05 39.51
CA ASP A 324 -55.28 80.65 39.16
C ASP A 324 -54.45 81.73 38.44
N ARG A 325 -53.15 81.44 38.28
CA ARG A 325 -52.14 82.29 37.62
C ARG A 325 -52.38 82.60 36.13
N ILE A 326 -53.41 82.02 35.50
CA ILE A 326 -53.87 82.42 34.14
C ILE A 326 -55.29 83.01 34.18
N ASN A 327 -55.67 83.55 35.35
CA ASN A 327 -56.93 84.23 35.65
C ASN A 327 -58.18 83.39 35.30
N ARG A 328 -58.09 82.06 35.47
CA ARG A 328 -59.27 81.19 35.49
C ARG A 328 -59.84 81.14 36.89
N THR A 329 -61.15 81.36 36.98
CA THR A 329 -61.92 81.39 38.23
C THR A 329 -62.80 80.15 38.36
N VAL A 330 -62.93 79.67 39.60
CA VAL A 330 -64.02 78.82 40.08
C VAL A 330 -64.70 79.56 41.23
N THR A 331 -66.02 79.68 41.19
CA THR A 331 -66.81 80.17 42.34
C THR A 331 -67.68 79.06 42.91
N GLY A 332 -68.09 79.15 44.17
CA GLY A 332 -69.00 78.20 44.80
C GLY A 332 -69.37 78.59 46.23
N SER A 333 -70.02 77.69 46.96
CA SER A 333 -70.31 77.83 48.39
C SER A 333 -69.14 77.27 49.22
N TYR A 334 -68.86 77.83 50.39
CA TYR A 334 -67.89 77.26 51.34
C TYR A 334 -68.44 77.16 52.75
N THR A 335 -67.93 76.19 53.52
CA THR A 335 -68.07 76.18 54.98
C THR A 335 -66.70 75.95 55.62
N LEU A 336 -66.34 76.82 56.56
CA LEU A 336 -65.07 76.83 57.26
C LEU A 336 -65.29 76.49 58.74
N SER A 337 -64.66 75.43 59.21
CA SER A 337 -64.65 75.02 60.62
C SER A 337 -63.25 75.19 61.23
N GLN A 338 -63.04 74.76 62.49
CA GLN A 338 -61.73 74.87 63.14
C GLN A 338 -60.67 73.96 62.52
N ASP A 339 -61.07 72.76 62.06
CA ASP A 339 -60.15 71.71 61.59
C ASP A 339 -60.37 71.31 60.11
N GLU A 340 -61.43 71.82 59.45
CA GLU A 340 -61.87 71.39 58.12
C GLU A 340 -62.51 72.53 57.29
N LEU A 341 -62.15 72.63 56.01
CA LEU A 341 -62.76 73.51 54.99
C LEU A 341 -63.44 72.65 53.93
N VAL A 342 -64.72 72.91 53.67
CA VAL A 342 -65.49 72.28 52.60
C VAL A 342 -65.80 73.32 51.52
N LEU A 343 -65.50 73.00 50.27
CA LEU A 343 -65.87 73.77 49.08
C LEU A 343 -66.91 73.00 48.27
N SER A 344 -68.07 73.61 48.04
CA SER A 344 -69.27 72.99 47.45
C SER A 344 -69.86 73.84 46.31
N ASP A 345 -70.84 73.26 45.58
CA ASP A 345 -71.62 73.91 44.52
C ASP A 345 -70.79 74.65 43.43
N ALA A 346 -69.58 74.16 43.18
CA ALA A 346 -68.58 74.88 42.42
C ALA A 346 -68.88 75.00 40.92
N SER A 347 -68.85 76.22 40.40
CA SER A 347 -69.01 76.61 39.01
C SER A 347 -67.68 77.10 38.44
N GLY A 348 -67.16 76.41 37.42
CA GLY A 348 -65.90 76.75 36.73
C GLY A 348 -65.06 75.50 36.42
N ARG A 349 -63.77 75.69 36.09
CA ARG A 349 -62.81 74.60 35.95
C ARG A 349 -61.38 75.05 36.22
N LEU A 350 -60.83 74.60 37.35
CA LEU A 350 -59.44 74.87 37.75
C LEU A 350 -58.69 73.54 37.93
N GLY A 351 -57.88 73.20 36.93
CA GLY A 351 -57.15 71.93 36.88
C GLY A 351 -58.07 70.71 36.87
N ASN A 352 -57.73 69.72 37.69
CA ASN A 352 -58.44 68.45 37.85
C ASN A 352 -59.27 68.39 39.15
N ALA A 353 -59.54 69.53 39.79
CA ALA A 353 -60.32 69.57 41.03
C ALA A 353 -61.75 69.05 40.82
N THR A 354 -62.22 68.24 41.77
CA THR A 354 -63.56 67.66 41.80
C THR A 354 -64.28 68.20 43.04
N PHE A 355 -65.55 68.57 42.90
CA PHE A 355 -66.34 69.20 43.97
C PHE A 355 -67.62 68.37 44.26
N PRO A 356 -68.14 68.37 45.51
CA PRO A 356 -67.59 69.03 46.68
C PRO A 356 -66.25 68.42 47.12
N MET A 357 -65.36 69.26 47.65
CA MET A 357 -64.07 68.83 48.19
C MET A 357 -63.92 69.26 49.64
N THR A 358 -63.35 68.37 50.43
CA THR A 358 -63.16 68.52 51.87
C THR A 358 -61.66 68.46 52.17
N CYS A 359 -61.16 69.48 52.87
CA CYS A 359 -59.74 69.69 53.10
C CYS A 359 -59.50 69.93 54.59
N PRO A 360 -58.72 69.08 55.28
CA PRO A 360 -58.33 69.34 56.67
C PRO A 360 -57.41 70.56 56.70
N LEU A 361 -57.46 71.34 57.78
CA LEU A 361 -56.66 72.55 57.93
C LEU A 361 -56.11 72.73 59.33
N GLU A 362 -54.92 73.33 59.37
CA GLU A 362 -54.27 73.80 60.59
C GLU A 362 -54.24 75.33 60.52
N GLN A 363 -54.98 76.01 61.41
CA GLN A 363 -55.02 77.48 61.49
C GLN A 363 -53.82 78.02 62.28
N ASP A 364 -53.31 79.18 61.89
CA ASP A 364 -52.37 79.97 62.68
C ASP A 364 -52.80 81.44 62.75
N GLU A 365 -52.03 82.28 63.47
CA GLU A 365 -52.36 83.70 63.71
C GLU A 365 -52.37 84.56 62.43
N THR A 366 -51.93 84.04 61.28
CA THR A 366 -51.75 84.77 60.01
C THR A 366 -52.48 84.16 58.81
N GLY A 367 -53.01 82.94 58.95
CA GLY A 367 -53.63 82.21 57.84
C GLY A 367 -54.00 80.77 58.20
N PHE A 368 -54.02 79.90 57.21
CA PHE A 368 -54.22 78.46 57.40
C PHE A 368 -53.37 77.64 56.43
N THR A 369 -52.96 76.45 56.87
CA THR A 369 -52.28 75.46 56.03
C THR A 369 -53.20 74.28 55.81
N ILE A 370 -53.37 73.84 54.56
CA ILE A 370 -54.17 72.66 54.24
C ILE A 370 -53.34 71.39 54.49
N GLY A 371 -53.82 70.53 55.38
CA GLY A 371 -53.17 69.28 55.76
C GLY A 371 -53.16 68.22 54.64
N GLU A 372 -52.54 67.06 54.91
CA GLU A 372 -52.47 65.95 53.95
C GLU A 372 -53.78 65.13 53.91
N ALA A 373 -54.50 65.22 52.79
CA ALA A 373 -55.67 64.39 52.50
C ALA A 373 -55.66 63.96 51.02
N ALA A 374 -55.91 62.67 50.77
CA ALA A 374 -55.81 62.08 49.42
C ALA A 374 -56.76 62.72 48.39
N ASP A 375 -57.91 63.22 48.83
CA ASP A 375 -58.97 63.78 47.99
C ASP A 375 -58.96 65.34 47.94
N CYS A 376 -58.00 66.00 48.60
CA CYS A 376 -57.87 67.46 48.59
C CYS A 376 -56.71 67.91 47.67
N PRO A 377 -56.98 68.38 46.43
CA PRO A 377 -55.93 68.90 45.53
C PRO A 377 -55.27 70.22 45.99
N LEU A 378 -55.64 70.75 47.16
CA LEU A 378 -54.99 71.89 47.83
C LEU A 378 -54.08 71.47 49.00
N THR A 379 -53.91 70.17 49.25
CA THR A 379 -53.01 69.63 50.29
C THR A 379 -51.59 70.19 50.20
N GLY A 380 -51.03 70.54 51.35
CA GLY A 380 -49.68 71.12 51.49
C GLY A 380 -49.58 72.58 51.08
N LEU A 381 -50.68 73.24 50.70
CA LEU A 381 -50.70 74.67 50.43
C LEU A 381 -50.98 75.47 51.71
N ARG A 382 -50.08 76.43 51.97
CA ARG A 382 -50.28 77.49 52.95
C ARG A 382 -50.98 78.68 52.29
N PHE A 383 -52.05 79.16 52.91
CA PHE A 383 -52.80 80.35 52.51
C PHE A 383 -52.61 81.45 53.57
N ASP A 384 -51.81 82.44 53.23
CA ASP A 384 -51.58 83.62 54.06
C ASP A 384 -52.67 84.67 53.75
N ARG A 385 -53.22 85.34 54.76
CA ARG A 385 -54.21 86.41 54.57
C ARG A 385 -53.54 87.61 53.91
N VAL A 386 -54.13 88.10 52.82
CA VAL A 386 -53.74 89.37 52.20
C VAL A 386 -54.57 90.48 52.86
N GLU A 387 -53.93 91.37 53.62
CA GLU A 387 -54.59 92.60 54.06
C GLU A 387 -54.92 93.45 52.82
N PRO A 388 -56.17 93.93 52.66
CA PRO A 388 -56.51 94.78 51.53
C PRO A 388 -55.77 96.12 51.64
N GLU A 389 -54.99 96.47 50.61
CA GLU A 389 -54.37 97.80 50.53
C GLU A 389 -55.45 98.87 50.61
N THR A 390 -55.39 99.72 51.64
CA THR A 390 -56.32 100.83 51.81
C THR A 390 -56.02 101.90 50.76
N ALA A 391 -56.81 101.92 49.69
CA ALA A 391 -56.77 102.99 48.70
C ALA A 391 -57.28 104.31 49.31
N GLU A 392 -56.43 105.33 49.31
CA GLU A 392 -56.79 106.76 49.48
C GLU A 392 -57.15 107.40 48.12
#